data_AF-A0A6J4VLF9-F1
#
_entry.id   AF-A0A6J4VLF9-F1
#
_cell.length_a   1.000
_cell.length_b   1.000
_cell.length_c   1.000
_cell.angle_alpha   90.00
_cell.angle_beta   90.00
_cell.angle_gamma   90.00
#
_symmetry.space_group_name_H-M   'P 1'
#
loop_
_entity.id
_entity.type
_entity.pdbx_description
1 polymer ?
#
loop_
_entity_poly.entity_id
_entity_poly.type
_entity_poly.pdbx_seq_one_letter_code
_entity_poly.pdbx_strand_id
1 'polypeptide(L)'
;MAILSELYRKTLPAIAKHVGLKDGQGRHHFLRDGVWEVEQLRSTRLRLIQRSIGERRIVLCIDETGDVKKGQATDVSCQAVHR
;
A
#
# COMPACT_ATOMS: atom_id res chain seq x y z
N MET A 1 -3.99 -12.24 -6.87
CA MET A 1 -5.18 -11.45 -7.29
C MET A 1 -6.08 -11.08 -6.12
N ALA A 2 -5.53 -10.49 -5.06
CA ALA A 2 -6.25 -10.37 -3.78
C ALA A 2 -6.51 -8.91 -3.40
N ILE A 3 -5.45 -8.09 -3.32
CA ILE A 3 -5.53 -6.65 -3.04
C ILE A 3 -6.14 -5.86 -4.22
N LEU A 4 -6.00 -6.37 -5.44
CA LEU A 4 -6.58 -5.77 -6.66
C LEU A 4 -8.04 -6.18 -6.92
N SER A 5 -8.65 -6.99 -6.06
CA SER A 5 -10.05 -7.43 -6.22
C SER A 5 -11.05 -6.29 -6.04
N GLU A 6 -12.29 -6.46 -6.50
CA GLU A 6 -13.38 -5.47 -6.40
C GLU A 6 -14.02 -5.38 -5.00
N LEU A 7 -13.40 -5.99 -3.97
CA LEU A 7 -13.91 -5.93 -2.60
C LEU A 7 -13.95 -4.49 -2.08
N TYR A 8 -15.12 -4.07 -1.58
CA TYR A 8 -15.34 -2.75 -1.00
C TYR A 8 -14.43 -2.46 0.21
N ARG A 9 -14.24 -3.44 1.11
CA ARG A 9 -13.28 -3.36 2.22
C ARG A 9 -12.26 -4.48 2.13
N LYS A 10 -11.00 -4.09 1.91
CA LYS A 10 -9.89 -5.01 1.63
C LYS A 10 -9.08 -5.35 2.88
N THR A 11 -9.75 -5.85 3.92
CA THR A 11 -9.04 -6.35 5.11
C THR A 11 -8.41 -7.72 4.83
N LEU A 12 -7.30 -8.07 5.48
CA LEU A 12 -6.63 -9.37 5.26
C LEU A 12 -7.59 -10.58 5.38
N PRO A 13 -8.49 -10.65 6.38
CA PRO A 13 -9.47 -11.72 6.46
C PRO A 13 -10.51 -11.68 5.33
N ALA A 14 -11.00 -10.50 4.95
CA ALA A 14 -11.98 -10.36 3.87
C ALA A 14 -11.40 -10.82 2.53
N ILE A 15 -10.16 -10.43 2.24
CA ILE A 15 -9.46 -10.88 1.04
C ILE A 15 -9.18 -12.39 1.13
N ALA A 16 -8.85 -12.94 2.31
CA ALA A 16 -8.60 -14.39 2.46
C ALA A 16 -9.84 -15.21 2.10
N LYS A 17 -10.99 -14.82 2.66
CA LYS A 17 -12.30 -15.41 2.32
C LYS A 17 -12.59 -15.31 0.81
N HIS A 18 -12.35 -14.16 0.20
CA HIS A 18 -12.62 -13.94 -1.22
C HIS A 18 -11.81 -14.86 -2.16
N VAL A 19 -10.57 -15.20 -1.79
CA VAL A 19 -9.72 -16.09 -2.59
C VAL A 19 -9.82 -17.57 -2.17
N GLY A 20 -10.75 -17.93 -1.27
CA GLY A 20 -10.91 -19.30 -0.78
C GLY A 20 -9.85 -19.78 0.22
N LEU A 21 -9.13 -18.87 0.87
CA LEU A 21 -8.19 -19.24 1.94
C LEU A 21 -8.92 -19.37 3.28
N LYS A 22 -8.44 -20.31 4.12
CA LYS A 22 -9.00 -20.61 5.45
C LYS A 22 -8.99 -19.39 6.38
N ASP A 23 -7.90 -18.63 6.36
CA ASP A 23 -7.72 -17.42 7.16
C ASP A 23 -6.72 -16.44 6.52
N GLY A 24 -6.51 -15.29 7.18
CA GLY A 24 -5.58 -14.25 6.74
C GLY A 24 -4.16 -14.37 7.30
N GLN A 25 -3.82 -15.41 8.05
CA GLN A 25 -2.56 -15.48 8.82
C GLN A 25 -1.33 -15.47 7.91
N GLY A 26 -1.33 -16.25 6.84
CA GLY A 26 -0.21 -16.27 5.89
C GLY A 26 0.06 -14.89 5.26
N ARG A 27 -0.97 -14.08 5.04
CA ARG A 27 -0.81 -12.71 4.53
C ARG A 27 -0.39 -11.73 5.61
N HIS A 28 -0.82 -11.96 6.85
CA HIS A 28 -0.39 -11.16 7.99
C HIS A 28 1.11 -11.33 8.20
N HIS A 29 1.61 -12.56 8.27
CA HIS A 29 3.04 -12.85 8.38
C HIS A 29 3.82 -12.30 7.18
N PHE A 30 3.31 -12.44 5.97
CA PHE A 30 3.94 -11.87 4.78
C PHE A 30 4.15 -10.36 4.89
N LEU A 31 3.13 -9.60 5.32
CA LEU A 31 3.24 -8.15 5.45
C LEU A 31 4.05 -7.71 6.67
N ARG A 32 3.96 -8.44 7.79
CA ARG A 32 4.61 -8.09 9.05
C ARG A 32 6.08 -8.51 9.10
N ASP A 33 6.34 -9.76 8.75
CA ASP A 33 7.63 -10.44 8.96
C ASP A 33 8.46 -10.52 7.68
N GLY A 34 7.91 -10.07 6.55
CA GLY A 34 8.65 -9.97 5.29
C GLY A 34 9.78 -8.95 5.39
N VAL A 35 10.92 -9.27 4.79
CA VAL A 35 12.05 -8.33 4.63
C VAL A 35 11.72 -7.39 3.48
N TRP A 36 11.05 -6.28 3.80
CA TRP A 36 10.63 -5.27 2.83
C TRP A 36 11.62 -4.12 2.79
N GLU A 37 12.22 -3.87 1.63
CA GLU A 37 12.97 -2.65 1.38
C GLU A 37 12.09 -1.69 0.56
N VAL A 38 11.75 -0.55 1.15
CA VAL A 38 10.75 0.39 0.62
C VAL A 38 11.23 1.03 -0.68
N GLU A 39 12.51 1.35 -0.78
CA GLU A 39 13.07 1.97 -1.98
C GLU A 39 13.15 0.99 -3.16
N GLN A 40 13.41 -0.29 -2.89
CA GLN A 40 13.38 -1.37 -3.87
C GLN A 40 11.96 -1.60 -4.40
N LEU A 41 10.94 -1.53 -3.52
CA LEU A 41 9.55 -1.60 -3.92
C LEU A 41 9.16 -0.38 -4.78
N ARG A 42 9.56 0.83 -4.38
CA ARG A 42 9.32 2.08 -5.13
C ARG A 42 9.96 2.05 -6.51
N SER A 43 11.22 1.66 -6.60
CA SER A 43 11.94 1.54 -7.88
C SER A 43 11.33 0.47 -8.78
N THR A 44 10.91 -0.67 -8.21
CA THR A 44 10.21 -1.71 -8.95
C THR A 44 8.88 -1.24 -9.51
N ARG A 45 8.09 -0.52 -8.70
CA ARG A 45 6.82 0.09 -9.14
C ARG A 45 7.05 1.06 -10.29
N LEU A 46 8.01 1.98 -10.17
CA LEU A 46 8.32 2.97 -11.20
C LEU A 46 8.76 2.30 -12.52
N ARG A 47 9.65 1.30 -12.43
CA ARG A 47 10.10 0.53 -13.60
C ARG A 47 8.95 -0.15 -14.34
N LEU A 48 8.00 -0.74 -13.62
CA LEU A 48 6.83 -1.38 -14.23
C LEU A 48 5.89 -0.36 -14.88
N ILE A 49 5.67 0.78 -14.23
CA ILE A 49 4.87 1.88 -14.78
C ILE A 49 5.50 2.43 -16.07
N GLN A 50 6.81 2.69 -16.07
CA GLN A 50 7.53 3.17 -17.25
C GLN A 50 7.43 2.18 -18.42
N ARG A 51 7.62 0.88 -18.17
CA ARG A 51 7.45 -0.17 -19.17
C ARG A 51 6.03 -0.23 -19.72
N SER A 52 5.03 -0.05 -18.86
CA SER A 52 3.64 0.01 -19.28
C SER A 52 3.41 1.21 -20.18
N ILE A 53 3.80 2.42 -19.77
CA ILE A 53 3.56 3.68 -20.51
C ILE A 53 4.30 3.69 -21.86
N GLY A 54 5.55 3.23 -21.93
CA GLY A 54 6.36 3.31 -23.14
C GLY A 54 6.61 4.78 -23.55
N GLU A 55 6.46 5.09 -24.84
CA GLU A 55 6.72 6.42 -25.41
C GLU A 55 5.48 7.32 -25.48
N ARG A 56 4.37 6.91 -24.84
CA ARG A 56 3.11 7.65 -24.88
C ARG A 56 3.22 8.96 -24.09
N ARG A 57 2.64 10.03 -24.63
CA ARG A 57 2.47 11.28 -23.87
C ARG A 57 1.57 11.04 -22.67
N ILE A 58 1.96 11.56 -21.51
CA ILE A 58 1.20 11.44 -20.26
C ILE A 58 1.09 12.82 -19.60
N VAL A 59 0.12 12.94 -18.70
CA VAL A 59 0.02 14.05 -17.75
C VAL A 59 0.46 13.53 -16.39
N LEU A 60 1.45 14.18 -15.77
CA LEU A 60 1.90 13.87 -14.42
C LEU A 60 1.19 14.78 -13.42
N CYS A 61 0.37 14.19 -12.56
CA CYS A 61 -0.25 14.88 -11.43
C CYS A 61 0.58 14.60 -10.17
N ILE A 62 1.04 15.66 -9.50
CA ILE A 62 1.77 15.57 -8.23
C ILE A 62 0.89 16.25 -7.17
N ASP A 63 0.62 15.53 -6.09
CA ASP A 63 -0.09 16.03 -4.91
C ASP A 63 0.68 15.63 -3.66
N GLU A 64 0.80 16.54 -2.70
CA GLU A 64 1.49 16.31 -1.43
C GLU A 64 0.49 15.79 -0.40
N THR A 65 0.30 14.48 -0.35
CA THR A 65 -0.54 13.84 0.68
C THR A 65 0.32 13.20 1.77
N GLY A 66 -0.02 13.43 3.04
CA GLY A 66 0.55 12.74 4.20
C GLY A 66 -0.35 11.63 4.74
N ASP A 67 0.25 10.51 5.17
CA ASP A 67 -0.47 9.41 5.85
C ASP A 67 -0.54 9.66 7.37
N VAL A 68 -1.63 10.27 7.85
CA VAL A 68 -1.84 10.44 9.31
C VAL A 68 -2.33 9.12 9.92
N LYS A 69 -1.47 8.46 10.68
CA LYS A 69 -1.81 7.23 11.43
C LYS A 69 -1.91 7.52 12.92
N LYS A 70 -3.07 7.20 13.52
CA LYS A 70 -3.31 7.29 14.97
C LYS A 70 -2.98 5.98 15.70
N GLY A 71 -1.93 5.30 15.27
CA GLY A 71 -1.47 4.04 15.87
C GLY A 71 -0.31 4.28 16.83
N GLN A 72 -0.18 3.43 17.85
CA GLN A 72 0.88 3.54 18.86
C GLN A 72 2.30 3.35 18.30
N ALA A 73 2.43 2.72 17.12
CA ALA A 73 3.71 2.51 16.44
C ALA A 73 4.19 3.71 15.62
N THR A 74 3.43 4.82 15.63
CA THR A 74 3.76 6.05 14.91
C THR A 74 3.76 7.20 15.91
N ASP A 75 4.95 7.70 16.24
CA ASP A 75 5.12 9.00 16.91
C ASP A 75 4.73 10.10 15.91
N VAL A 76 3.45 10.43 15.86
CA VAL A 76 2.97 11.65 15.20
C VAL A 76 2.68 12.64 16.33
N SER A 77 3.71 13.40 16.70
CA SER A 77 3.55 14.59 17.53
C SER A 77 2.64 15.57 16.78
N CYS A 78 1.35 15.49 17.08
CA CYS A 78 0.36 16.44 16.59
C CYS A 78 0.62 17.78 17.28
N GLN A 79 1.58 18.58 16.82
CA GLN A 79 1.62 19.99 17.18
C GLN A 79 0.52 20.70 16.39
N ALA A 80 -0.59 20.96 17.07
CA ALA A 80 -1.59 21.89 16.60
C ALA A 80 -0.94 23.28 16.51
N VAL A 81 -0.58 23.70 15.29
CA VAL A 81 -0.25 25.10 15.02
C VAL A 81 -1.56 25.87 15.05
N HIS A 82 -1.91 26.40 16.22
CA HIS A 82 -2.87 27.50 16.30
C HIS A 82 -2.20 28.73 15.69
N ARG A 83 -2.79 29.22 14.59
CA ARG A 83 -2.60 30.59 14.10
C ARG A 83 -3.09 31.60 15.12
#